data_AF-A0A7W2SGR1-F1
#
_entry.id   AF-A0A7W2SGR1-F1
#
_cell.length_a   1.000
_cell.length_b   1.000
_cell.length_c   1.000
_cell.angle_alpha   90.00
_cell.angle_beta   90.00
_cell.angle_gamma   90.00
#
_symmetry.space_group_name_H-M   'P 1'
#
loop_
_entity.id
_entity.type
_entity.pdbx_description
1 polymer ?
#
loop_
_entity_poly.entity_id
_entity_poly.type
_entity_poly.pdbx_seq_one_letter_code
_entity_poly.pdbx_strand_id
1 'polypeptide(L)'
;MDIKTNSLYAQMQSMSMEAMGNKLPIGEANGMGTPPVSKAGSDFGSLLKDAVNNVNELQQDAGAKRTAFELGDRSVTLADTMISASKAGIAFDATVQVRNKFVEAYKEIMSMPV
;
A
#
# COMPACT_ATOMS: atom_id res chain seq x y z
N MET A 1 48.05 -45.28 -4.15
CA MET A 1 47.08 -44.38 -4.80
C MET A 1 45.74 -45.11 -4.87
N ASP A 2 44.62 -44.40 -5.05
CA ASP A 2 43.22 -44.91 -5.15
C ASP A 2 42.32 -44.97 -3.91
N ILE A 3 42.27 -43.91 -3.09
CA ILE A 3 41.14 -43.71 -2.14
C ILE A 3 40.67 -42.25 -2.10
N LYS A 4 40.49 -41.61 -3.27
CA LYS A 4 39.92 -40.25 -3.35
C LYS A 4 38.83 -40.05 -4.42
N THR A 5 38.62 -41.03 -5.30
CA THR A 5 37.56 -40.97 -6.32
C THR A 5 36.25 -41.53 -5.82
N ASN A 6 36.27 -42.58 -4.98
CA ASN A 6 35.04 -43.27 -4.55
C ASN A 6 34.20 -42.50 -3.50
N SER A 7 34.83 -41.63 -2.69
CA SER A 7 34.14 -40.86 -1.65
C SER A 7 33.35 -39.66 -2.19
N LEU A 8 33.78 -39.10 -3.32
CA LEU A 8 33.14 -37.96 -3.96
C LEU A 8 31.85 -38.37 -4.68
N TYR A 9 31.83 -39.57 -5.27
CA TYR A 9 30.61 -40.15 -5.82
C TYR A 9 29.58 -40.50 -4.73
N ALA A 10 30.02 -41.02 -3.59
CA ALA A 10 29.14 -41.28 -2.45
C ALA A 10 28.53 -39.99 -1.88
N GLN A 11 29.30 -38.90 -1.83
CA GLN A 11 28.82 -37.59 -1.38
C GLN A 11 27.83 -36.94 -2.37
N MET A 12 28.05 -37.13 -3.67
CA MET A 12 27.11 -36.66 -4.70
C MET A 12 25.79 -37.45 -4.67
N GLN A 13 25.85 -38.75 -4.36
CA GLN A 13 24.67 -39.61 -4.24
C GLN A 13 23.84 -39.30 -2.98
N SER A 14 24.47 -38.92 -1.86
CA SER A 14 23.73 -38.46 -0.68
C SER A 14 23.05 -37.10 -0.91
N MET A 15 23.71 -36.19 -1.63
CA MET A 15 23.16 -34.87 -1.93
C MET A 15 21.98 -34.92 -2.90
N SER A 16 21.96 -35.87 -3.85
CA SER A 16 20.82 -36.08 -4.74
C SER A 16 19.62 -36.72 -4.05
N MET A 17 19.84 -37.58 -3.04
CA MET A 17 18.76 -38.14 -2.23
C MET A 17 18.11 -37.09 -1.31
N GLU A 18 18.88 -36.14 -0.80
CA GLU A 18 18.35 -35.02 0.00
C GLU A 18 17.53 -34.03 -0.86
N ALA A 19 17.93 -33.83 -2.13
CA ALA A 19 17.16 -33.04 -3.10
C ALA A 19 15.89 -33.74 -3.62
N MET A 20 15.85 -35.07 -3.62
CA MET A 20 14.65 -35.86 -3.96
C MET A 20 13.69 -36.05 -2.78
N GLY A 21 14.18 -35.96 -1.53
CA GLY A 21 13.41 -36.16 -0.30
C GLY A 21 12.54 -34.97 0.11
N ASN A 22 12.76 -33.77 -0.45
CA ASN A 22 11.95 -32.58 -0.12
C ASN A 22 10.86 -32.27 -1.15
N LYS A 23 10.35 -33.29 -1.86
CA LYS A 23 9.07 -33.16 -2.57
C LYS A 23 7.94 -33.20 -1.54
N LEU A 24 7.58 -32.02 -1.05
CA LEU A 24 6.34 -31.77 -0.30
C LEU A 24 5.16 -32.50 -0.98
N PRO A 25 4.36 -33.28 -0.23
CA PRO A 25 3.18 -33.94 -0.78
C PRO A 25 2.14 -32.93 -1.24
N ILE A 26 1.62 -33.20 -2.44
CA ILE A 26 0.51 -32.49 -3.08
C ILE A 26 -0.74 -32.65 -2.21
N GLY A 27 -1.24 -31.53 -1.69
CA GLY A 27 -2.62 -31.37 -1.23
C GLY A 27 -3.47 -30.86 -2.38
N GLU A 28 -4.26 -31.76 -2.93
CA GLU A 28 -5.21 -31.63 -4.01
C GLU A 28 -6.29 -30.56 -3.75
N ALA A 29 -6.52 -29.67 -4.72
CA ALA A 29 -7.84 -29.28 -5.25
C ALA A 29 -7.88 -27.82 -5.76
N ASN A 30 -8.26 -27.71 -7.03
CA ASN A 30 -8.93 -26.58 -7.68
C ASN A 30 -8.14 -25.29 -7.94
N GLY A 31 -7.98 -25.07 -9.24
CA GLY A 31 -8.21 -23.76 -9.81
C GLY A 31 -7.01 -22.85 -9.75
N MET A 32 -6.43 -22.64 -10.92
CA MET A 32 -5.69 -21.44 -11.28
C MET A 32 -6.66 -20.24 -11.22
N GLY A 33 -7.11 -19.91 -10.02
CA GLY A 33 -7.88 -18.71 -9.72
C GLY A 33 -6.88 -17.62 -9.43
N THR A 34 -6.91 -16.59 -10.26
CA THR A 34 -6.41 -15.26 -9.91
C THR A 34 -6.74 -14.98 -8.43
N PRO A 35 -5.79 -14.45 -7.62
CA PRO A 35 -6.10 -14.07 -6.25
C PRO A 35 -7.37 -13.21 -6.29
N PRO A 36 -8.39 -13.50 -5.47
CA PRO A 36 -9.67 -12.83 -5.57
C PRO A 36 -9.44 -11.33 -5.36
N VAL A 37 -9.67 -10.56 -6.42
CA VAL A 37 -9.62 -9.08 -6.47
C VAL A 37 -10.70 -8.45 -5.57
N SER A 38 -11.51 -9.27 -4.91
CA SER A 38 -12.76 -8.88 -4.24
C SER A 38 -12.59 -8.24 -2.86
N LYS A 39 -11.38 -8.00 -2.34
CA LYS A 39 -11.18 -7.23 -1.08
C LYS A 39 -10.68 -5.80 -1.27
N ALA A 40 -9.98 -5.49 -2.36
CA ALA A 40 -9.43 -4.14 -2.55
C ALA A 40 -10.53 -3.07 -2.81
N GLY A 41 -11.68 -3.49 -3.37
CA GLY A 41 -12.78 -2.59 -3.68
C GLY A 41 -13.51 -2.02 -2.46
N SER A 42 -13.61 -2.78 -1.35
CA SER A 42 -14.23 -2.25 -0.13
C SER A 42 -13.30 -1.33 0.66
N ASP A 43 -11.98 -1.60 0.61
CA ASP A 43 -10.97 -0.80 1.32
C ASP A 43 -10.75 0.58 0.67
N PHE A 44 -10.93 0.70 -0.66
CA PHE A 44 -10.70 1.98 -1.33
C PHE A 44 -11.72 3.06 -0.94
N GLY A 45 -13.00 2.70 -0.80
CA GLY A 45 -14.04 3.65 -0.40
C GLY A 45 -13.83 4.19 1.01
N SER A 46 -13.40 3.34 1.95
CA SER A 46 -12.97 3.79 3.28
C SER A 46 -11.73 4.66 3.22
N LEU A 47 -10.70 4.29 2.44
CA LEU A 47 -9.50 5.10 2.28
C LEU A 47 -9.79 6.49 1.70
N LEU A 48 -10.71 6.60 0.73
CA LEU A 48 -11.13 7.88 0.18
C LEU A 48 -11.88 8.71 1.23
N LYS A 49 -12.79 8.08 1.98
CA LYS A 49 -13.51 8.75 3.08
C LYS A 49 -12.53 9.28 4.12
N ASP A 50 -11.55 8.46 4.50
CA ASP A 50 -10.51 8.82 5.46
C ASP A 50 -9.62 9.94 4.93
N ALA A 51 -9.26 9.92 3.64
CA ALA A 51 -8.50 10.99 3.00
C ALA A 51 -9.26 12.33 3.01
N VAL A 52 -10.56 12.32 2.68
CA VAL A 52 -11.40 13.53 2.72
C VAL A 52 -11.55 14.07 4.13
N ASN A 53 -11.75 13.18 5.11
CA ASN A 53 -11.81 13.56 6.53
C ASN A 53 -10.48 14.16 6.99
N ASN A 54 -9.36 13.55 6.63
CA ASN A 54 -8.02 14.03 6.96
C ASN A 54 -7.76 15.43 6.37
N VAL A 55 -8.14 15.66 5.10
CA VAL A 55 -8.04 17.00 4.51
C VAL A 55 -8.90 18.01 5.26
N ASN A 56 -10.10 17.63 5.70
CA ASN A 56 -10.95 18.51 6.49
C ASN A 56 -10.31 18.88 7.84
N GLU A 57 -9.75 17.89 8.54
CA GLU A 57 -9.02 18.10 9.80
C GLU A 57 -7.80 19.00 9.61
N LEU A 58 -7.00 18.77 8.57
CA LEU A 58 -5.83 19.60 8.26
C LEU A 58 -6.22 21.05 7.94
N GLN A 59 -7.33 21.26 7.22
CA GLN A 59 -7.84 22.60 6.95
C GLN A 59 -8.32 23.30 8.24
N GLN A 60 -8.99 22.58 9.14
CA GLN A 60 -9.42 23.12 10.43
C GLN A 60 -8.21 23.47 11.32
N ASP A 61 -7.21 22.60 11.41
CA ASP A 61 -5.97 22.85 12.17
C ASP A 61 -5.23 24.08 11.63
N ALA A 62 -5.07 24.18 10.31
CA ALA A 62 -4.45 25.33 9.67
C ALA A 62 -5.22 26.63 9.94
N GLY A 63 -6.55 26.59 9.89
CA GLY A 63 -7.41 27.72 10.23
C GLY A 63 -7.28 28.13 11.70
N ALA A 64 -7.34 27.17 12.61
CA ALA A 64 -7.21 27.41 14.05
C ALA A 64 -5.84 28.03 14.41
N LYS A 65 -4.75 27.49 13.85
CA LYS A 65 -3.40 28.03 14.05
C LYS A 65 -3.26 29.42 13.48
N ARG A 66 -3.84 29.68 12.31
CA ARG A 66 -3.87 31.01 11.71
C ARG A 66 -4.57 32.01 12.62
N THR A 67 -5.76 31.67 13.11
CA THR A 67 -6.49 32.52 14.05
C THR A 67 -5.73 32.72 15.36
N ALA A 68 -5.15 31.67 15.94
CA ALA A 68 -4.35 31.77 17.16
C ALA A 68 -3.14 32.69 16.98
N PHE A 69 -2.45 32.57 15.83
CA PHE A 69 -1.33 33.45 15.48
C PHE A 69 -1.78 34.91 15.27
N GLU A 70 -2.88 35.14 14.56
CA GLU A 70 -3.46 36.47 14.35
C GLU A 70 -3.89 37.13 15.68
N LEU A 71 -4.31 36.34 16.66
CA LEU A 71 -4.63 36.77 18.02
C LEU A 71 -3.40 36.97 18.93
N GLY A 72 -2.19 36.66 18.44
CA GLY A 72 -0.94 36.83 19.18
C GLY A 72 -0.64 35.73 20.19
N ASP A 73 -1.23 34.54 20.03
CA ASP A 73 -0.90 33.38 20.86
C ASP A 73 0.58 33.00 20.70
N ARG A 74 1.31 32.96 21.82
CA ARG A 74 2.74 32.65 21.86
C ARG A 74 3.05 31.17 21.65
N SER A 75 2.04 30.31 21.73
CA SER A 75 2.17 28.87 21.53
C SER A 75 2.21 28.48 20.04
N VAL A 76 1.78 29.37 19.14
CA VAL A 76 1.76 29.13 17.70
C VAL A 76 2.71 30.11 17.00
N THR A 77 3.65 29.57 16.24
CA THR A 77 4.55 30.41 15.44
C THR A 77 4.01 30.64 14.03
N LEU A 78 4.50 31.69 13.37
CA LEU A 78 4.24 31.90 11.94
C LEU A 78 4.67 30.69 11.11
N ALA A 79 5.83 30.10 11.44
CA ALA A 79 6.34 28.92 10.75
C ALA A 79 5.38 27.73 10.89
N ASP A 80 4.87 27.46 12.09
CA ASP A 80 3.89 26.38 12.32
C ASP A 80 2.60 26.60 11.55
N THR A 81 2.10 27.84 11.52
CA THR A 81 0.91 28.22 10.76
C THR A 81 1.11 27.97 9.27
N MET A 82 2.24 28.43 8.73
CA MET A 82 2.59 28.24 7.31
C MET A 82 2.77 26.76 6.96
N ILE A 83 3.41 25.98 7.83
CA ILE A 83 3.59 24.53 7.64
C ILE A 83 2.23 23.83 7.65
N SER A 84 1.35 24.13 8.61
CA SER A 84 0.00 23.56 8.66
C SER A 84 -0.79 23.92 7.40
N ALA A 85 -0.71 25.17 6.93
CA ALA A 85 -1.35 25.59 5.68
C ALA A 85 -0.80 24.84 4.46
N SER A 86 0.53 24.67 4.36
CA SER A 86 1.14 23.88 3.28
C SER A 86 0.73 22.41 3.33
N LYS A 87 0.64 21.79 4.52
CA LYS A 87 0.15 20.41 4.66
C LYS A 87 -1.29 20.27 4.16
N ALA A 88 -2.18 21.19 4.56
CA ALA A 88 -3.56 21.18 4.12
C ALA A 88 -3.68 21.31 2.59
N GLY A 89 -2.87 22.18 1.97
CA GLY A 89 -2.81 22.33 0.51
C GLY A 89 -2.35 21.05 -0.21
N ILE A 90 -1.22 20.48 0.20
CA ILE A 90 -0.69 19.25 -0.42
C ILE A 90 -1.67 18.07 -0.25
N ALA A 91 -2.28 17.93 0.93
CA ALA A 91 -3.25 16.87 1.19
C ALA A 91 -4.53 17.03 0.34
N PHE A 92 -4.98 18.28 0.14
CA PHE A 92 -6.09 18.59 -0.74
C PHE A 92 -5.77 18.20 -2.19
N ASP A 93 -4.61 18.58 -2.71
CA ASP A 93 -4.19 18.23 -4.07
C ASP A 93 -4.13 16.72 -4.27
N ALA A 94 -3.58 15.99 -3.30
CA ALA A 94 -3.58 14.53 -3.31
C ALA A 94 -5.00 13.96 -3.37
N THR A 95 -5.94 14.51 -2.60
CA THR A 95 -7.34 14.08 -2.60
C THR A 95 -8.04 14.33 -3.94
N VAL A 96 -7.73 15.46 -4.61
CA VAL A 96 -8.25 15.74 -5.96
C VAL A 96 -7.75 14.68 -6.96
N GLN A 97 -6.49 14.25 -6.85
CA GLN A 97 -5.97 13.18 -7.71
C GLN A 97 -6.69 11.85 -7.48
N VAL A 98 -6.94 11.49 -6.22
CA VAL A 98 -7.71 10.28 -5.88
C VAL A 98 -9.14 10.37 -6.42
N ARG A 99 -9.80 11.53 -6.27
CA ARG A 99 -11.14 11.78 -6.84
C ARG A 99 -11.15 11.57 -8.36
N ASN A 100 -10.17 12.12 -9.07
CA ASN A 100 -10.09 11.98 -10.53
C ASN A 100 -9.89 10.51 -10.93
N LYS A 101 -9.01 9.78 -10.24
CA LYS A 101 -8.80 8.35 -10.48
C LYS A 101 -10.07 7.52 -10.23
N PHE A 102 -10.87 7.88 -9.23
CA PHE A 102 -12.16 7.23 -8.98
C PHE A 102 -13.16 7.46 -10.12
N VAL A 103 -13.26 8.70 -10.62
CA VAL A 103 -14.13 9.02 -11.76
C VAL A 103 -13.67 8.28 -13.02
N GLU A 104 -12.36 8.17 -13.25
CA GLU A 104 -11.80 7.37 -14.34
C GLU A 104 -12.16 5.88 -14.22
N ALA A 105 -11.93 5.27 -13.06
CA ALA A 105 -12.24 3.86 -12.83
C ALA A 105 -13.75 3.55 -12.99
N TYR A 106 -14.62 4.45 -12.53
CA TYR A 106 -16.06 4.31 -12.75
C TYR A 106 -16.43 4.38 -14.24
N LYS A 107 -15.84 5.32 -14.99
CA LYS A 107 -16.03 5.43 -16.44
C LYS A 107 -15.52 4.19 -17.18
N GLU A 108 -14.39 3.63 -16.75
CA GLU A 108 -13.82 2.41 -17.32
C GLU A 108 -14.75 1.21 -17.13
N ILE A 109 -15.31 1.02 -15.93
CA ILE A 109 -16.31 -0.03 -15.68
C ILE A 109 -17.56 0.15 -16.56
N MET A 110 -18.04 1.39 -16.74
CA MET A 110 -19.17 1.66 -17.64
C MET A 110 -18.86 1.44 -19.12
N SER A 111 -17.60 1.56 -19.52
CA SER A 111 -17.17 1.45 -20.92
C SER A 111 -16.73 0.04 -21.30
N MET A 112 -16.64 -0.89 -20.34
CA MET A 112 -16.45 -2.30 -20.65
C MET A 112 -17.69 -2.84 -21.38
N PRO A 113 -17.55 -3.41 -22.58
CA PRO A 113 -18.64 -4.13 -23.22
C PRO A 113 -18.99 -5.35 -22.35
N VAL A 114 -20.28 -5.56 -22.10
CA VAL A 114 -20.82 -6.82 -21.57
C VAL A 114 -20.75 -7.93 -22.63
#